data_AF-A0A0C2CW28-F1
#
_entry.id   AF-A0A0C2CW28-F1
#
_cell.length_a   1.000
_cell.length_b   1.000
_cell.length_c   1.000
_cell.angle_alpha   90.00
_cell.angle_beta   90.00
_cell.angle_gamma   90.00
#
_symmetry.space_group_name_H-M   'P 1'
#
loop_
_entity.id
_entity.type
_entity.pdbx_description
1 polymer ?
#
loop_
_entity_poly.entity_id
_entity_poly.type
_entity_poly.pdbx_seq_one_letter_code
_entity_poly.pdbx_strand_id
1 'polypeptide(L)'
;MAAAVGSLPPSCACKGVRSCALCESSERVQRLRIEEDKYAKYDVFVFDHASGKGVRCPSLNSTSSIEEIQSATNSCSSSTQSNDIIDINGLMVVHDFLTESEEADIMEMIDGVEWVLSQSGRRKQDYGPKVNFKHKKVKTETFVGMPEYADMLLEKMRSVSQEKLGNYVPFEMCNLEYDESKKSAIEMHFDDTWIWGNRLISINLLSGSVMTLANEKTQQGTSSCYEHLLHRYGIISHCKVVKQHFRYEWKHAILAHHIRGRRIALTMREPSLEFQEGGELYEKFGKKLIALSSVRVPLRKAVS
;
A
#
# COMPACT_ATOMS: atom_id res chain seq x y z
N MET A 1 15.68 -46.44 9.57
CA MET A 1 14.65 -45.39 9.65
C MET A 1 15.36 -44.10 10.05
N ALA A 2 15.75 -43.27 9.07
CA ALA A 2 16.34 -41.97 9.38
C ALA A 2 15.20 -41.01 9.73
N ALA A 3 15.20 -40.50 10.96
CA ALA A 3 14.27 -39.48 11.40
C ALA A 3 14.44 -38.24 10.52
N ALA A 4 13.35 -37.79 9.90
CA ALA A 4 13.31 -36.52 9.21
C ALA A 4 13.59 -35.43 10.25
N VAL A 5 14.78 -34.83 10.17
CA VAL A 5 15.11 -33.61 10.91
C VAL A 5 14.16 -32.55 10.38
N GLY A 6 13.12 -32.24 11.16
CA GLY A 6 12.19 -31.16 10.85
C GLY A 6 12.99 -29.88 10.70
N SER A 7 13.07 -29.34 9.48
CA SER A 7 13.67 -28.04 9.24
C SER A 7 12.97 -27.01 10.13
N LEU A 8 13.74 -26.25 10.91
CA LEU A 8 13.22 -25.11 11.67
C LEU A 8 12.38 -24.22 10.73
N PRO A 9 11.22 -23.72 11.18
CA PRO A 9 10.40 -22.84 10.36
C PRO A 9 11.24 -21.65 9.88
N PRO A 10 11.08 -21.22 8.62
CA PRO A 10 11.92 -20.19 8.04
C PRO A 10 11.74 -18.87 8.80
N SER A 11 12.86 -18.21 9.14
CA SER A 11 12.88 -16.94 9.88
C SER A 11 12.23 -15.77 9.14
N CYS A 12 12.09 -15.87 7.81
CA CYS A 12 11.39 -14.90 6.97
C CYS A 12 10.81 -15.57 5.71
N ALA A 13 9.93 -14.87 4.99
CA ALA A 13 9.35 -15.35 3.74
C ALA A 13 9.99 -14.75 2.47
N CYS A 14 11.17 -14.12 2.58
CA CYS A 14 11.89 -13.49 1.48
C CYS A 14 12.28 -14.48 0.37
N LYS A 15 12.05 -14.11 -0.90
CA LYS A 15 12.33 -14.95 -2.08
C LYS A 15 12.90 -14.12 -3.24
N GLY A 16 13.65 -14.79 -4.13
CA GLY A 16 14.28 -14.14 -5.28
C GLY A 16 15.24 -13.04 -4.83
N VAL A 17 15.09 -11.85 -5.43
CA VAL A 17 15.87 -10.65 -5.12
C VAL A 17 15.49 -9.98 -3.81
N ARG A 18 14.36 -10.35 -3.20
CA ARG A 18 13.87 -9.70 -1.98
C ARG A 18 14.64 -10.18 -0.76
N SER A 19 14.95 -9.25 0.15
CA SER A 19 15.72 -9.50 1.37
C SER A 19 15.17 -8.67 2.53
N CYS A 20 15.63 -8.98 3.74
CA CYS A 20 15.31 -8.28 4.98
C CYS A 20 16.46 -8.52 5.98
N ALA A 21 16.44 -7.84 7.12
CA ALA A 21 17.50 -7.98 8.13
C ALA A 21 17.71 -9.45 8.59
N LEU A 22 16.65 -10.26 8.59
CA LEU A 22 16.71 -11.66 9.03
C LEU A 22 17.41 -12.61 8.04
N CYS A 23 17.60 -12.20 6.79
CA CYS A 23 18.23 -13.04 5.76
C CYS A 23 19.32 -12.33 4.96
N GLU A 24 19.70 -11.12 5.33
CA GLU A 24 20.69 -10.32 4.58
C GLU A 24 22.07 -10.99 4.53
N SER A 25 22.42 -11.75 5.57
CA SER A 25 23.64 -12.55 5.65
C SER A 25 23.54 -13.94 5.00
N SER A 26 22.39 -14.31 4.43
CA SER A 26 22.24 -15.61 3.77
C SER A 26 23.02 -15.67 2.45
N GLU A 27 23.53 -16.85 2.09
CA GLU A 27 24.23 -17.04 0.81
C GLU A 27 23.40 -16.59 -0.39
N ARG A 28 22.08 -16.78 -0.34
CA ARG A 28 21.17 -16.32 -1.39
C ARG A 28 21.31 -14.82 -1.62
N VAL A 29 21.29 -14.03 -0.54
CA VAL A 29 21.35 -12.56 -0.62
C VAL A 29 22.76 -12.09 -0.97
N GLN A 30 23.80 -12.71 -0.40
CA GLN A 30 25.19 -12.37 -0.71
C GLN A 30 25.56 -12.60 -2.18
N ARG A 31 24.91 -13.56 -2.86
CA ARG A 31 25.09 -13.82 -4.29
C ARG A 31 24.26 -12.91 -5.20
N LEU A 32 23.33 -12.12 -4.65
CA LEU A 32 22.59 -11.15 -5.46
C LEU A 32 23.56 -10.06 -5.91
N ARG A 33 23.58 -9.80 -7.22
CA ARG A 33 24.25 -8.61 -7.74
C ARG A 33 23.40 -7.41 -7.35
N ILE A 34 23.97 -6.49 -6.58
CA ILE A 34 23.34 -5.20 -6.32
C ILE A 34 23.44 -4.42 -7.63
N GLU A 35 22.31 -4.23 -8.31
CA GLU A 35 22.23 -3.26 -9.40
C GLU A 35 22.40 -1.85 -8.84
N GLU A 36 23.04 -0.97 -9.60
CA GLU A 36 23.09 0.46 -9.26
C GLU A 36 21.68 1.00 -9.06
N ASP A 37 21.53 1.98 -8.17
CA ASP A 37 20.24 2.58 -7.88
C ASP A 37 19.63 3.19 -9.16
N LYS A 38 18.64 2.48 -9.71
CA LYS A 38 17.94 2.85 -10.94
C LYS A 38 17.32 4.25 -10.85
N TYR A 39 16.97 4.70 -9.65
CA TYR A 39 16.25 5.95 -9.42
C TYR A 39 17.17 7.13 -9.09
N ALA A 40 18.48 6.90 -8.96
CA ALA A 40 19.44 7.94 -8.59
C ALA A 40 19.51 9.13 -9.57
N LYS A 41 19.09 8.92 -10.83
CA LYS A 41 19.08 9.95 -11.89
C LYS A 41 17.72 10.64 -12.06
N TYR A 42 16.71 10.25 -11.29
CA TYR A 42 15.36 10.80 -11.47
C TYR A 42 15.31 12.19 -10.84
N ASP A 43 14.57 13.09 -11.47
CA ASP A 43 14.23 14.36 -10.84
C ASP A 43 13.33 14.07 -9.63
N VAL A 44 13.67 14.65 -8.48
CA VAL A 44 12.95 14.41 -7.22
C VAL A 44 11.97 15.54 -6.95
N PHE A 45 10.75 15.14 -6.59
CA PHE A 45 9.64 16.01 -6.23
C PHE A 45 9.12 15.62 -4.84
N VAL A 46 8.54 16.57 -4.12
CA VAL A 46 7.70 16.29 -2.95
C VAL A 46 6.25 16.59 -3.28
N PHE A 47 5.32 15.78 -2.81
CA PHE A 47 3.90 16.05 -3.01
C PHE A 47 3.46 17.17 -2.06
N ASP A 48 2.86 18.21 -2.62
CA ASP A 48 2.26 19.32 -1.89
C ASP A 48 0.76 19.08 -1.74
N HIS A 49 0.30 18.90 -0.50
CA HIS A 49 -1.08 18.60 -0.19
C HIS A 49 -2.05 19.75 -0.51
N ALA A 50 -1.58 21.00 -0.49
CA ALA A 50 -2.42 22.16 -0.75
C ALA A 50 -2.80 22.25 -2.24
N SER A 51 -1.83 22.05 -3.13
CA SER A 51 -2.05 22.08 -4.58
C SER A 51 -2.45 20.73 -5.17
N GLY A 52 -2.14 19.62 -4.49
CA GLY A 52 -2.31 18.26 -5.02
C GLY A 52 -1.31 17.93 -6.13
N LYS A 53 -0.14 18.57 -6.12
CA LYS A 53 0.88 18.44 -7.18
C LYS A 53 2.25 18.10 -6.59
N GLY A 54 3.12 17.51 -7.40
CA GLY A 54 4.53 17.33 -7.05
C GLY A 54 5.32 18.61 -7.34
N VAL A 55 6.09 19.09 -6.37
CA VAL A 55 6.96 20.27 -6.48
C VAL A 55 8.41 19.82 -6.50
N ARG A 56 9.19 20.27 -7.48
CA ARG A 56 10.59 19.82 -7.64
C ARG A 56 11.45 20.24 -6.45
N CYS A 57 12.25 19.31 -5.96
CA CYS A 57 13.16 19.50 -4.84
C CYS A 57 14.56 18.99 -5.20
N PRO A 58 15.41 19.81 -5.84
CA PRO A 58 16.76 19.41 -6.25
C PRO A 58 17.70 19.07 -5.07
N SER A 59 17.35 19.47 -3.85
CA SER A 59 18.09 19.11 -2.63
C SER A 59 17.89 17.65 -2.21
N LEU A 60 16.85 16.99 -2.71
CA LEU A 60 16.54 15.60 -2.40
C LEU A 60 17.06 14.66 -3.49
N ASN A 61 17.29 13.41 -3.09
CA ASN A 61 17.71 12.31 -3.96
C ASN A 61 17.05 10.99 -3.53
N SER A 62 17.36 9.89 -4.21
CA SER A 62 16.79 8.55 -3.96
C SER A 62 17.14 7.93 -2.60
N THR A 63 18.07 8.54 -1.86
CA THR A 63 18.52 8.10 -0.51
C THR A 63 18.15 9.08 0.60
N SER A 64 17.41 10.14 0.28
CA SER A 64 16.99 11.14 1.26
C SER A 64 16.21 10.54 2.43
N SER A 65 16.55 11.00 3.62
CA SER A 65 15.92 10.61 4.89
C SER A 65 14.50 11.14 5.02
N ILE A 66 13.74 10.60 5.98
CA ILE A 66 12.38 11.06 6.27
C ILE A 66 12.40 12.53 6.69
N GLU A 67 13.39 12.91 7.49
CA GLU A 67 13.56 14.24 8.06
C GLU A 67 13.84 15.30 6.97
N GLU A 68 14.70 14.97 6.00
CA GLU A 68 14.96 15.84 4.84
C GLU A 68 13.70 16.01 3.97
N ILE A 69 12.99 14.91 3.70
CA ILE A 69 11.75 14.93 2.92
C ILE A 69 10.69 15.78 3.62
N GLN A 70 10.50 15.57 4.93
CA GLN A 70 9.53 16.32 5.72
C GLN A 70 9.85 17.82 5.75
N SER A 71 11.14 18.17 5.92
CA SER A 71 11.58 19.58 5.86
C SER A 71 11.30 20.21 4.49
N ALA A 72 11.53 19.47 3.40
CA ALA A 72 11.25 19.93 2.05
C ALA A 72 9.73 20.11 1.82
N THR A 73 8.92 19.11 2.18
CA THR A 73 7.45 19.17 2.07
C THR A 73 6.88 20.40 2.80
N ASN A 74 7.31 20.66 4.04
CA ASN A 74 6.86 21.81 4.82
C ASN A 74 7.28 23.15 4.19
N SER A 75 8.45 23.19 3.56
CA SER A 75 8.96 24.41 2.91
C SER A 75 8.22 24.70 1.61
N CYS A 76 7.87 23.67 0.83
CA CYS A 76 7.17 23.79 -0.46
C CYS A 76 5.78 24.43 -0.33
N SER A 77 5.05 24.18 0.76
CA SER A 77 3.73 24.77 0.99
C SER A 77 3.76 26.30 1.21
N SER A 78 4.95 26.89 1.37
CA SER A 78 5.12 28.32 1.68
C SER A 78 5.71 29.17 0.54
N SER A 79 6.19 28.56 -0.55
CA SER A 79 6.93 29.25 -1.61
C SER A 79 6.13 29.38 -2.91
N THR A 80 5.85 30.61 -3.35
CA THR A 80 5.18 31.00 -4.60
C THR A 80 6.10 31.12 -5.82
N GLN A 81 7.35 30.66 -5.75
CA GLN A 81 8.27 30.76 -6.88
C GLN A 81 8.04 29.64 -7.91
N SER A 82 8.34 29.97 -9.16
CA SER A 82 8.16 29.17 -10.39
C SER A 82 8.92 27.85 -10.34
N ASN A 83 8.42 26.92 -9.53
CA ASN A 83 8.98 25.59 -9.41
C ASN A 83 8.48 24.74 -10.57
N ASP A 84 9.38 23.89 -11.05
CA ASP A 84 9.04 22.73 -11.85
C ASP A 84 8.00 21.90 -11.09
N ILE A 85 6.80 21.77 -11.67
CA ILE A 85 5.66 21.09 -11.07
C ILE A 85 5.28 19.90 -11.94
N ILE A 86 4.84 18.82 -11.29
CA ILE A 86 4.23 17.67 -11.95
C ILE A 86 2.83 17.40 -11.40
N ASP A 87 1.90 17.06 -12.29
CA ASP A 87 0.56 16.64 -11.88
C ASP A 87 0.57 15.15 -11.52
N ILE A 88 0.12 14.84 -10.30
CA ILE A 88 -0.09 13.46 -9.83
C ILE A 88 -1.58 13.16 -9.86
N ASN A 89 -2.13 13.15 -11.07
CA ASN A 89 -3.57 13.07 -11.30
C ASN A 89 -4.18 11.79 -10.74
N GLY A 90 -5.19 11.94 -9.87
CA GLY A 90 -5.90 10.83 -9.24
C GLY A 90 -5.37 10.42 -7.87
N LEU A 91 -4.33 11.08 -7.35
CA LEU A 91 -3.93 10.95 -5.95
C LEU A 91 -4.79 11.90 -5.09
N MET A 92 -5.51 11.34 -4.13
CA MET A 92 -6.22 12.07 -3.08
C MET A 92 -5.60 11.68 -1.74
N VAL A 93 -5.41 12.69 -0.89
CA VAL A 93 -4.77 12.52 0.41
C VAL A 93 -5.68 13.12 1.47
N VAL A 94 -5.86 12.38 2.56
CA VAL A 94 -6.73 12.72 3.68
C VAL A 94 -5.93 12.60 4.96
N HIS A 95 -5.58 13.73 5.55
CA HIS A 95 -4.95 13.80 6.85
C HIS A 95 -5.96 13.50 7.96
N ASP A 96 -5.48 12.95 9.07
CA ASP A 96 -6.29 12.59 10.24
C ASP A 96 -7.55 11.79 9.85
N PHE A 97 -7.37 10.84 8.92
CA PHE A 97 -8.46 10.02 8.42
C PHE A 97 -9.07 9.18 9.54
N LEU A 98 -8.31 8.86 10.59
CA LEU A 98 -8.81 8.26 11.81
C LEU A 98 -8.49 9.19 13.00
N THR A 99 -9.37 9.19 13.98
CA THR A 99 -9.06 9.69 15.32
C THR A 99 -8.17 8.70 16.07
N GLU A 100 -7.55 9.16 17.17
CA GLU A 100 -6.68 8.29 17.98
C GLU A 100 -7.45 7.11 18.60
N SER A 101 -8.69 7.34 19.01
CA SER A 101 -9.56 6.27 19.56
C SER A 101 -9.92 5.24 18.49
N GLU A 102 -10.27 5.68 17.27
CA GLU A 102 -10.59 4.77 16.17
C GLU A 102 -9.37 3.94 15.74
N GLU A 103 -8.18 4.56 15.71
CA GLU A 103 -6.92 3.85 15.45
C GLU A 103 -6.66 2.81 16.54
N ALA A 104 -6.81 3.16 17.81
CA ALA A 104 -6.61 2.24 18.93
C ALA A 104 -7.58 1.04 18.87
N ASP A 105 -8.86 1.29 18.59
CA ASP A 105 -9.89 0.25 18.47
C ASP A 105 -9.59 -0.71 17.32
N ILE A 106 -9.19 -0.19 16.15
CA ILE A 106 -8.76 -1.03 15.01
C ILE A 106 -7.53 -1.84 15.39
N MET A 107 -6.56 -1.22 16.06
CA MET A 107 -5.33 -1.88 16.43
C MET A 107 -5.54 -3.05 17.39
N GLU A 108 -6.47 -2.94 18.35
CA GLU A 108 -6.86 -4.05 19.23
C GLU A 108 -7.37 -5.26 18.40
N MET A 109 -8.23 -4.99 17.41
CA MET A 109 -8.77 -6.04 16.53
C MET A 109 -7.69 -6.64 15.62
N ILE A 110 -6.81 -5.82 15.06
CA ILE A 110 -5.72 -6.27 14.18
C ILE A 110 -4.72 -7.14 14.95
N ASP A 111 -4.30 -6.71 16.14
CA ASP A 111 -3.32 -7.45 16.95
C ASP A 111 -3.91 -8.73 17.58
N GLY A 112 -5.24 -8.82 17.66
CA GLY A 112 -5.96 -10.04 18.02
C GLY A 112 -5.91 -11.15 16.96
N VAL A 113 -5.53 -10.83 15.72
CA VAL A 113 -5.49 -11.77 14.59
C VAL A 113 -4.06 -12.20 14.29
N GLU A 114 -3.87 -13.49 13.96
CA GLU A 114 -2.55 -14.03 13.66
C GLU A 114 -1.94 -13.39 12.40
N TRP A 115 -0.67 -13.00 12.52
CA TRP A 115 0.12 -12.43 11.43
C TRP A 115 0.83 -13.53 10.63
N VAL A 116 0.70 -13.50 9.31
CA VAL A 116 1.43 -14.41 8.41
C VAL A 116 2.70 -13.74 7.90
N LEU A 117 3.83 -14.45 7.87
CA LEU A 117 5.08 -13.93 7.29
C LEU A 117 4.90 -13.53 5.82
N SER A 118 5.43 -12.37 5.48
CA SER A 118 5.46 -11.82 4.13
C SER A 118 6.90 -11.52 3.70
N GLN A 119 7.09 -11.22 2.42
CA GLN A 119 8.42 -10.95 1.88
C GLN A 119 8.95 -9.61 2.41
N SER A 120 10.27 -9.43 2.38
CA SER A 120 10.95 -8.19 2.76
C SER A 120 10.62 -7.75 4.19
N GLY A 121 10.78 -8.64 5.17
CA GLY A 121 10.66 -8.33 6.61
C GLY A 121 9.24 -8.13 7.13
N ARG A 122 8.26 -8.05 6.24
CA ARG A 122 6.85 -7.76 6.58
C ARG A 122 6.11 -8.96 7.16
N ARG A 123 5.00 -8.65 7.80
CA ARG A 123 3.90 -9.59 8.04
C ARG A 123 2.61 -9.10 7.39
N LYS A 124 1.64 -9.98 7.22
CA LYS A 124 0.35 -9.62 6.60
C LYS A 124 -0.85 -10.37 7.18
N GLN A 125 -2.02 -9.74 7.04
CA GLN A 125 -3.34 -10.34 7.20
C GLN A 125 -4.12 -10.05 5.91
N ASP A 126 -4.59 -11.09 5.22
CA ASP A 126 -5.29 -10.96 3.94
C ASP A 126 -6.78 -11.31 4.11
N TYR A 127 -7.67 -10.38 3.80
CA TYR A 127 -9.11 -10.56 3.71
C TYR A 127 -9.53 -10.42 2.25
N GLY A 128 -9.60 -11.54 1.54
CA GLY A 128 -9.92 -11.53 0.12
C GLY A 128 -9.63 -12.86 -0.55
N PRO A 129 -9.92 -12.98 -1.85
CA PRO A 129 -9.61 -14.19 -2.60
C PRO A 129 -8.10 -14.45 -2.65
N LYS A 130 -7.71 -15.72 -2.80
CA LYS A 130 -6.34 -16.06 -3.19
C LYS A 130 -6.22 -15.96 -4.70
N VAL A 131 -5.30 -15.11 -5.15
CA VAL A 131 -5.14 -14.79 -6.57
C VAL A 131 -3.79 -15.30 -7.07
N ASN A 132 -3.79 -15.94 -8.23
CA ASN A 132 -2.60 -16.16 -9.03
C ASN A 132 -2.64 -15.21 -10.23
N PHE A 133 -1.91 -14.10 -10.12
CA PHE A 133 -1.88 -13.04 -11.12
C PHE A 133 -1.36 -13.54 -12.49
N LYS A 134 -0.26 -14.32 -12.48
CA LYS A 134 0.36 -14.84 -13.72
C LYS A 134 -0.58 -15.72 -14.54
N HIS A 135 -1.37 -16.56 -13.87
CA HIS A 135 -2.28 -17.49 -14.53
C HIS A 135 -3.73 -17.03 -14.56
N LYS A 136 -4.00 -15.81 -14.09
CA LYS A 136 -5.35 -15.26 -13.96
C LYS A 136 -6.33 -16.26 -13.28
N LYS A 137 -5.92 -16.82 -12.14
CA LYS A 137 -6.75 -17.76 -11.36
C LYS A 137 -7.17 -17.16 -10.02
N VAL A 138 -8.43 -17.33 -9.67
CA VAL A 138 -9.02 -16.88 -8.41
C VAL A 138 -9.53 -18.07 -7.61
N LYS A 139 -9.20 -18.10 -6.32
CA LYS A 139 -9.67 -19.06 -5.32
C LYS A 139 -10.43 -18.32 -4.24
N THR A 140 -11.65 -18.74 -3.98
CA THR A 140 -12.61 -18.02 -3.10
C THR A 140 -12.82 -18.72 -1.76
N GLU A 141 -12.28 -19.92 -1.59
CA GLU A 141 -12.61 -20.84 -0.50
C GLU A 141 -12.16 -20.35 0.86
N THR A 142 -11.07 -19.55 0.91
CA THR A 142 -10.54 -19.00 2.15
C THR A 142 -11.06 -17.60 2.46
N PHE A 143 -11.86 -17.02 1.56
CA PHE A 143 -12.42 -15.68 1.77
C PHE A 143 -13.79 -15.83 2.43
N VAL A 144 -13.86 -15.51 3.71
CA VAL A 144 -15.07 -15.69 4.53
C VAL A 144 -15.79 -14.39 4.82
N GLY A 145 -15.16 -13.24 4.55
CA GLY A 145 -15.71 -11.91 4.78
C GLY A 145 -14.62 -10.88 5.02
N MET A 146 -15.05 -9.62 5.13
CA MET A 146 -14.21 -8.50 5.54
C MET A 146 -14.15 -8.43 7.07
N PRO A 147 -13.08 -7.85 7.65
CA PRO A 147 -13.02 -7.64 9.09
C PRO A 147 -14.13 -6.68 9.55
N GLU A 148 -14.63 -6.84 10.77
CA GLU A 148 -15.77 -6.03 11.26
C GLU A 148 -15.53 -4.52 11.22
N TYR A 149 -14.28 -4.07 11.40
CA TYR A 149 -13.93 -2.65 11.32
C TYR A 149 -14.04 -2.06 9.89
N ALA A 150 -14.24 -2.88 8.85
CA ALA A 150 -14.38 -2.40 7.48
C ALA A 150 -15.55 -1.44 7.30
N ASP A 151 -16.67 -1.62 8.01
CA ASP A 151 -17.83 -0.72 7.90
C ASP A 151 -17.50 0.69 8.38
N MET A 152 -16.77 0.81 9.49
CA MET A 152 -16.33 2.12 9.98
C MET A 152 -15.45 2.83 8.95
N LEU A 153 -14.50 2.11 8.35
CA LEU A 153 -13.65 2.67 7.30
C LEU A 153 -14.45 3.12 6.08
N LEU A 154 -15.41 2.31 5.62
CA LEU A 154 -16.26 2.63 4.46
C LEU A 154 -17.16 3.83 4.74
N GLU A 155 -17.70 3.97 5.96
CA GLU A 155 -18.51 5.13 6.33
C GLU A 155 -17.68 6.42 6.43
N LYS A 156 -16.44 6.33 6.96
CA LYS A 156 -15.51 7.47 6.93
C LYS A 156 -15.13 7.85 5.51
N MET A 157 -14.86 6.89 4.64
CA MET A 157 -14.60 7.14 3.22
C MET A 157 -15.79 7.85 2.56
N ARG A 158 -17.01 7.40 2.83
CA ARG A 158 -18.24 8.04 2.36
C ARG A 158 -18.36 9.48 2.85
N SER A 159 -18.08 9.73 4.13
CA SER A 159 -18.10 11.06 4.75
C SER A 159 -17.06 12.00 4.15
N VAL A 160 -15.88 11.49 3.78
CA VAL A 160 -14.85 12.26 3.07
C VAL A 160 -15.31 12.69 1.68
N SER A 161 -15.91 11.78 0.91
CA SER A 161 -16.44 12.10 -0.42
C SER A 161 -17.50 11.11 -0.88
N GLN A 162 -18.77 11.52 -0.77
CA GLN A 162 -19.90 10.73 -1.28
C GLN A 162 -19.76 10.42 -2.79
N GLU A 163 -19.34 11.41 -3.59
CA GLU A 163 -19.19 11.26 -5.04
C GLU A 163 -18.10 10.24 -5.42
N LYS A 164 -16.93 10.30 -4.78
CA LYS A 164 -15.77 9.49 -5.17
C LYS A 164 -15.69 8.14 -4.46
N LEU A 165 -16.24 8.06 -3.24
CA LEU A 165 -16.02 6.94 -2.33
C LEU A 165 -17.31 6.34 -1.77
N GLY A 166 -18.46 6.99 -1.92
CA GLY A 166 -19.71 6.55 -1.30
C GLY A 166 -20.23 5.19 -1.79
N ASN A 167 -19.82 4.77 -3.00
CA ASN A 167 -20.12 3.46 -3.61
C ASN A 167 -18.88 2.55 -3.68
N TYR A 168 -17.88 2.76 -2.84
CA TYR A 168 -16.72 1.89 -2.77
C TYR A 168 -17.10 0.53 -2.20
N VAL A 169 -16.74 -0.55 -2.89
CA VAL A 169 -16.95 -1.93 -2.45
C VAL A 169 -15.60 -2.62 -2.42
N PRO A 170 -15.06 -2.97 -1.23
CA PRO A 170 -13.78 -3.64 -1.14
C PRO A 170 -13.92 -5.08 -1.66
N PHE A 171 -13.07 -5.47 -2.60
CA PHE A 171 -12.92 -6.83 -3.09
C PHE A 171 -11.83 -7.60 -2.34
N GLU A 172 -10.87 -6.85 -1.81
CA GLU A 172 -9.81 -7.31 -0.93
C GLU A 172 -9.49 -6.20 0.07
N MET A 173 -9.15 -6.62 1.28
CA MET A 173 -8.44 -5.82 2.27
C MET A 173 -7.19 -6.57 2.74
N CYS A 174 -6.04 -5.90 2.75
CA CYS A 174 -4.77 -6.46 3.22
C CYS A 174 -4.17 -5.53 4.27
N ASN A 175 -3.90 -6.06 5.46
CA ASN A 175 -3.12 -5.35 6.47
C ASN A 175 -1.67 -5.78 6.28
N LEU A 176 -0.77 -4.82 6.10
CA LEU A 176 0.67 -5.05 6.00
C LEU A 176 1.37 -4.41 7.19
N GLU A 177 2.10 -5.22 7.94
CA GLU A 177 2.96 -4.73 9.00
C GLU A 177 4.40 -4.59 8.53
N TYR A 178 4.97 -3.43 8.83
CA TYR A 178 6.35 -3.05 8.63
C TYR A 178 7.01 -2.84 9.99
N ASP A 179 8.26 -3.25 10.05
CA ASP A 179 9.10 -3.18 11.24
C ASP A 179 10.50 -2.73 10.83
N GLU A 180 10.98 -1.66 11.46
CA GLU A 180 12.29 -1.07 11.25
C GLU A 180 13.43 -2.06 11.52
N SER A 181 13.36 -2.82 12.61
CA SER A 181 14.40 -3.80 12.98
C SER A 181 14.54 -4.91 11.95
N LYS A 182 13.48 -5.20 11.19
CA LYS A 182 13.47 -6.19 10.11
C LYS A 182 13.90 -5.61 8.76
N LYS A 183 14.18 -4.31 8.67
CA LYS A 183 14.37 -3.58 7.41
C LYS A 183 13.20 -3.83 6.45
N SER A 184 11.98 -3.71 6.98
CA SER A 184 10.78 -4.01 6.20
C SER A 184 10.59 -3.01 5.06
N ALA A 185 10.31 -3.47 3.85
CA ALA A 185 10.21 -2.58 2.68
C ALA A 185 9.41 -3.22 1.54
N ILE A 186 8.60 -2.47 0.81
CA ILE A 186 7.93 -2.94 -0.41
C ILE A 186 8.59 -2.31 -1.64
N GLU A 187 9.08 -3.17 -2.52
CA GLU A 187 9.77 -2.79 -3.75
C GLU A 187 8.87 -1.96 -4.66
N MET A 188 9.48 -1.14 -5.52
CA MET A 188 8.78 -0.33 -6.51
C MET A 188 7.95 -1.19 -7.46
N HIS A 189 6.63 -1.04 -7.44
CA HIS A 189 5.71 -1.89 -8.20
C HIS A 189 4.42 -1.18 -8.61
N PHE A 190 3.66 -1.84 -9.49
CA PHE A 190 2.25 -1.55 -9.74
C PHE A 190 1.40 -2.59 -9.04
N ASP A 191 0.22 -2.18 -8.57
CA ASP A 191 -0.82 -3.13 -8.20
C ASP A 191 -1.36 -3.83 -9.47
N ASP A 192 -1.75 -5.10 -9.32
CA ASP A 192 -2.28 -5.88 -10.44
C ASP A 192 -3.57 -5.23 -10.99
N THR A 193 -3.66 -5.13 -12.32
CA THR A 193 -4.75 -4.43 -13.01
C THR A 193 -5.82 -5.36 -13.54
N TRP A 194 -5.62 -6.67 -13.46
CA TRP A 194 -6.58 -7.63 -13.96
C TRP A 194 -7.75 -7.79 -12.99
N ILE A 195 -7.49 -8.00 -11.69
CA ILE A 195 -8.55 -8.22 -10.69
C ILE A 195 -8.93 -6.95 -9.92
N TRP A 196 -7.98 -6.03 -9.71
CA TRP A 196 -8.23 -4.82 -8.94
C TRP A 196 -8.69 -3.66 -9.83
N GLY A 197 -9.71 -2.94 -9.38
CA GLY A 197 -10.32 -1.82 -10.09
C GLY A 197 -9.58 -0.51 -9.89
N ASN A 198 -10.21 0.58 -10.29
CA ASN A 198 -9.54 1.88 -10.45
C ASN A 198 -9.17 2.55 -9.12
N ARG A 199 -9.89 2.23 -8.05
CA ARG A 199 -9.74 2.85 -6.74
C ARG A 199 -8.98 1.95 -5.76
N LEU A 200 -7.84 2.44 -5.31
CA LEU A 200 -6.97 1.82 -4.31
C LEU A 200 -6.91 2.71 -3.08
N ILE A 201 -7.18 2.14 -1.91
CA ILE A 201 -7.15 2.86 -0.64
C ILE A 201 -5.99 2.32 0.18
N SER A 202 -5.20 3.19 0.77
CA SER A 202 -4.13 2.84 1.69
C SER A 202 -4.22 3.72 2.94
N ILE A 203 -4.46 3.14 4.10
CA ILE A 203 -4.54 3.86 5.38
C ILE A 203 -3.28 3.52 6.18
N ASN A 204 -2.55 4.54 6.62
CA ASN A 204 -1.37 4.44 7.46
C ASN A 204 -1.76 4.51 8.94
N LEU A 205 -1.33 3.52 9.71
CA LEU A 205 -1.54 3.42 11.15
C LEU A 205 -0.20 3.32 11.89
N LEU A 206 -0.21 3.69 13.16
CA LEU A 206 0.97 3.77 14.01
C LEU A 206 1.99 4.71 13.34
N SER A 207 3.25 4.29 13.22
CA SER A 207 4.33 5.15 12.76
C SER A 207 4.15 5.70 11.34
N GLY A 208 4.49 6.99 11.16
CA GLY A 208 4.66 7.64 9.86
C GLY A 208 5.77 7.01 9.02
N SER A 209 5.79 7.33 7.72
CA SER A 209 6.73 6.80 6.73
C SER A 209 6.73 7.71 5.49
N VAL A 210 7.42 7.32 4.44
CA VAL A 210 7.30 7.94 3.11
C VAL A 210 6.84 6.89 2.09
N MET A 211 5.89 7.27 1.23
CA MET A 211 5.59 6.55 -0.01
C MET A 211 6.41 7.15 -1.13
N THR A 212 7.23 6.33 -1.78
CA THR A 212 7.99 6.76 -2.95
C THR A 212 7.22 6.39 -4.20
N LEU A 213 6.99 7.37 -5.07
CA LEU A 213 6.33 7.23 -6.35
C LEU A 213 7.35 7.39 -7.46
N ALA A 214 7.26 6.59 -8.52
CA ALA A 214 8.15 6.72 -9.67
C ALA A 214 7.38 6.61 -10.98
N ASN A 215 7.65 7.53 -11.90
CA ASN A 215 7.07 7.57 -13.24
C ASN A 215 8.15 7.91 -14.28
N GLU A 216 8.28 7.07 -15.29
CA GLU A 216 9.28 7.19 -16.35
C GLU A 216 8.83 8.11 -17.51
N LYS A 217 7.59 8.61 -17.48
CA LYS A 217 6.90 9.29 -18.61
C LYS A 217 6.27 10.62 -18.23
N THR A 218 6.76 11.30 -17.20
CA THR A 218 6.19 12.61 -16.83
C THR A 218 6.55 13.69 -17.86
N GLN A 219 5.87 14.84 -17.80
CA GLN A 219 6.21 16.00 -18.64
C GLN A 219 7.66 16.48 -18.43
N GLN A 220 8.25 16.16 -17.27
CA GLN A 220 9.64 16.48 -16.93
C GLN A 220 10.60 15.30 -17.17
N GLY A 221 10.13 14.20 -17.76
CA GLY A 221 10.91 12.97 -17.96
C GLY A 221 10.75 11.96 -16.82
N THR A 222 11.84 11.29 -16.45
CA THR A 222 11.86 10.31 -15.36
C THR A 222 11.85 11.02 -14.01
N SER A 223 10.76 10.85 -13.26
CA SER A 223 10.52 11.58 -12.01
C SER A 223 10.20 10.64 -10.87
N SER A 224 10.78 10.93 -9.71
CA SER A 224 10.43 10.32 -8.43
C SER A 224 9.74 11.36 -7.57
N CYS A 225 8.64 10.99 -6.93
CA CYS A 225 7.93 11.88 -6.01
C CYS A 225 7.79 11.22 -4.64
N TYR A 226 8.19 11.95 -3.60
CA TYR A 226 7.98 11.55 -2.22
C TYR A 226 6.65 12.08 -1.71
N GLU A 227 5.85 11.17 -1.18
CA GLU A 227 4.63 11.46 -0.45
C GLU A 227 4.85 11.13 1.03
N HIS A 228 4.81 12.14 1.88
CA HIS A 228 5.10 11.99 3.31
C HIS A 228 3.86 11.48 4.05
N LEU A 229 3.93 10.24 4.56
CA LEU A 229 2.85 9.58 5.27
C LEU A 229 2.94 9.91 6.76
N LEU A 230 2.02 10.73 7.26
CA LEU A 230 1.93 10.97 8.70
C LEU A 230 1.25 9.79 9.42
N HIS A 231 1.15 9.88 10.73
CA HIS A 231 0.34 8.95 11.54
C HIS A 231 -1.14 9.15 11.18
N ARG A 232 -1.97 8.09 11.25
CA ARG A 232 -3.43 8.14 10.98
C ARG A 232 -3.81 8.74 9.62
N TYR A 233 -3.01 8.42 8.62
CA TYR A 233 -3.01 9.09 7.34
C TYR A 233 -3.71 8.26 6.27
N GLY A 234 -4.73 8.79 5.63
CA GLY A 234 -5.46 8.12 4.55
C GLY A 234 -4.94 8.56 3.19
N ILE A 235 -4.38 7.64 2.41
CA ILE A 235 -4.17 7.82 0.98
C ILE A 235 -5.29 7.14 0.21
N ILE A 236 -5.87 7.88 -0.72
CA ILE A 236 -6.92 7.44 -1.60
C ILE A 236 -6.43 7.66 -3.02
N SER A 237 -5.96 6.60 -3.67
CA SER A 237 -5.69 6.62 -5.10
C SER A 237 -7.00 6.34 -5.84
N HIS A 238 -7.57 7.36 -6.48
CA HIS A 238 -8.80 7.26 -7.23
C HIS A 238 -8.58 7.64 -8.71
N CYS A 239 -8.78 6.69 -9.62
CA CYS A 239 -8.90 7.00 -11.05
C CYS A 239 -10.37 7.34 -11.39
N LYS A 240 -10.65 8.61 -11.77
CA LYS A 240 -11.93 8.98 -12.39
C LYS A 240 -11.80 8.61 -13.87
N VAL A 241 -12.71 7.77 -14.37
CA VAL A 241 -12.62 7.14 -15.70
C VAL A 241 -12.68 8.18 -16.81
N VAL A 242 -11.55 8.81 -17.15
CA VAL A 242 -11.24 9.41 -18.45
C VAL A 242 -9.71 9.44 -18.65
N LYS A 243 -9.17 8.45 -19.38
CA LYS A 243 -7.88 8.49 -20.14
C LYS A 243 -6.50 8.40 -19.43
N GLN A 244 -6.36 7.65 -18.32
CA GLN A 244 -5.10 7.26 -17.62
C GLN A 244 -4.70 8.17 -16.46
N HIS A 245 -4.53 7.57 -15.27
CA HIS A 245 -4.38 8.24 -13.98
C HIS A 245 -3.44 7.42 -13.06
N PHE A 246 -2.90 8.08 -12.04
CA PHE A 246 -1.94 7.64 -11.02
C PHE A 246 -1.61 6.14 -11.00
N ARG A 247 -2.58 5.29 -10.65
CA ARG A 247 -2.47 3.83 -10.54
C ARG A 247 -1.77 3.12 -11.71
N TYR A 248 -1.90 3.63 -12.94
CA TYR A 248 -1.40 2.97 -14.16
C TYR A 248 -0.02 3.47 -14.61
N GLU A 249 0.39 4.64 -14.12
CA GLU A 249 1.60 5.32 -14.60
C GLU A 249 2.67 5.43 -13.52
N TRP A 250 2.22 5.50 -12.27
CA TRP A 250 3.07 5.65 -11.10
C TRP A 250 3.26 4.29 -10.42
N LYS A 251 4.50 3.83 -10.38
CA LYS A 251 4.90 2.78 -9.46
C LYS A 251 4.99 3.37 -8.06
N HIS A 252 4.77 2.54 -7.05
CA HIS A 252 4.91 2.95 -5.66
C HIS A 252 5.75 1.95 -4.86
N ALA A 253 6.43 2.47 -3.83
CA ALA A 253 7.28 1.74 -2.91
C ALA A 253 7.17 2.30 -1.49
N ILE A 254 7.60 1.49 -0.51
CA ILE A 254 7.92 1.91 0.85
C ILE A 254 9.34 1.40 1.11
N LEU A 255 10.31 2.32 1.19
CA LEU A 255 11.72 1.96 1.31
C LEU A 255 12.08 1.64 2.77
N ALA A 256 13.04 0.71 2.96
CA ALA A 256 13.42 0.26 4.30
C ALA A 256 13.89 1.42 5.21
N HIS A 257 14.64 2.36 4.64
CA HIS A 257 15.15 3.52 5.37
C HIS A 257 14.09 4.59 5.68
N HIS A 258 12.87 4.44 5.13
CA HIS A 258 11.71 5.27 5.46
C HIS A 258 10.75 4.64 6.48
N ILE A 259 11.08 3.47 7.02
CA ILE A 259 10.35 2.88 8.14
C ILE A 259 11.00 3.29 9.46
N ARG A 260 10.16 3.72 10.41
CA ARG A 260 10.53 3.94 11.82
C ARG A 260 9.60 3.14 12.70
N GLY A 261 10.13 2.44 13.69
CA GLY A 261 9.35 1.61 14.60
C GLY A 261 8.43 0.60 13.89
N ARG A 262 7.20 0.50 14.39
CA ARG A 262 6.15 -0.38 13.86
C ARG A 262 5.14 0.44 13.08
N ARG A 263 4.95 0.10 11.81
CA ARG A 263 3.99 0.75 10.91
C ARG A 263 3.03 -0.28 10.37
N ILE A 264 1.74 0.07 10.30
CA ILE A 264 0.73 -0.76 9.65
C ILE A 264 0.11 0.01 8.48
N ALA A 265 -0.03 -0.66 7.35
CA ALA A 265 -0.76 -0.14 6.21
C ALA A 265 -1.98 -1.04 5.94
N LEU A 266 -3.17 -0.44 5.94
CA LEU A 266 -4.40 -1.10 5.51
C LEU A 266 -4.61 -0.77 4.04
N THR A 267 -4.57 -1.76 3.15
CA THR A 267 -4.83 -1.56 1.73
C THR A 267 -6.18 -2.18 1.35
N MET A 268 -7.08 -1.40 0.79
CA MET A 268 -8.34 -1.89 0.22
C MET A 268 -8.32 -1.73 -1.30
N ARG A 269 -8.83 -2.75 -1.99
CA ARG A 269 -8.91 -2.79 -3.45
C ARG A 269 -10.31 -3.17 -3.88
N GLU A 270 -10.89 -2.44 -4.84
CA GLU A 270 -12.20 -2.75 -5.41
C GLU A 270 -12.08 -3.73 -6.59
N PRO A 271 -13.17 -4.32 -7.10
CA PRO A 271 -13.10 -5.21 -8.25
C PRO A 271 -12.86 -4.42 -9.54
N SER A 272 -12.07 -4.98 -10.46
CA SER A 272 -11.95 -4.45 -11.82
C SER A 272 -13.26 -4.65 -12.61
N LEU A 273 -13.37 -3.98 -13.76
CA LEU A 273 -14.56 -4.04 -14.62
C LEU A 273 -14.92 -5.47 -15.04
N GLU A 274 -13.94 -6.36 -15.24
CA GLU A 274 -14.19 -7.76 -15.59
C GLU A 274 -14.97 -8.52 -14.49
N PHE A 275 -14.83 -8.09 -13.24
CA PHE A 275 -15.43 -8.72 -12.05
C PHE A 275 -16.68 -7.97 -11.54
N GLN A 276 -17.06 -6.86 -12.15
CA GLN A 276 -18.27 -6.10 -11.82
C GLN A 276 -19.46 -6.57 -12.65
N GLU A 277 -20.69 -6.22 -12.25
CA GLU A 277 -21.91 -6.58 -12.99
C GLU A 277 -21.80 -6.18 -14.47
N GLY A 278 -22.08 -7.12 -15.38
CA GLY A 278 -21.87 -6.96 -16.83
C GLY A 278 -20.48 -7.35 -17.34
N GLY A 279 -19.51 -7.58 -16.46
CA GLY A 279 -18.17 -8.07 -16.80
C GLY A 279 -18.12 -9.59 -17.03
N GLU A 280 -17.16 -10.05 -17.85
CA GLU A 280 -17.03 -11.46 -18.26
C GLU A 280 -16.81 -12.44 -17.10
N LEU A 281 -16.18 -11.98 -16.00
CA LEU A 281 -15.86 -12.79 -14.82
C LEU A 281 -16.85 -12.58 -13.67
N TYR A 282 -17.90 -11.78 -13.87
CA TYR A 282 -18.88 -11.46 -12.84
C TYR A 282 -19.62 -12.70 -12.33
N GLU A 283 -20.31 -13.43 -13.20
CA GLU A 283 -21.10 -14.60 -12.79
C GLU A 283 -20.20 -15.72 -12.24
N LYS A 284 -18.98 -15.84 -12.75
CA LYS A 284 -18.03 -16.88 -12.33
C LYS A 284 -17.40 -16.59 -10.96
N PHE A 285 -17.04 -15.34 -10.69
CA PHE A 285 -16.27 -14.96 -9.49
C PHE A 285 -16.81 -13.69 -8.84
N GLY A 286 -17.03 -12.64 -9.62
CA GLY A 286 -17.39 -11.30 -9.14
C GLY A 286 -18.57 -11.29 -8.17
N LYS A 287 -19.70 -11.87 -8.57
CA LYS A 287 -20.93 -11.92 -7.79
C LYS A 287 -20.74 -12.54 -6.40
N LYS A 288 -20.07 -13.70 -6.34
CA LYS A 288 -19.79 -14.39 -5.07
C LYS A 288 -18.84 -13.58 -4.19
N LEU A 289 -17.79 -13.02 -4.76
CA LEU A 289 -16.78 -12.26 -4.01
C LEU A 289 -17.34 -10.94 -3.48
N ILE A 290 -18.17 -10.24 -4.26
CA ILE A 290 -18.91 -9.06 -3.80
C ILE A 290 -19.84 -9.44 -2.65
N ALA A 291 -20.60 -10.53 -2.76
CA ALA A 291 -21.46 -10.98 -1.66
C ALA A 291 -20.66 -11.30 -0.39
N LEU A 292 -19.52 -11.99 -0.52
CA LEU A 292 -18.61 -12.26 0.61
C LEU A 292 -18.04 -10.97 1.20
N SER A 293 -17.74 -9.96 0.38
CA SER A 293 -17.23 -8.68 0.87
C SER A 293 -18.21 -7.91 1.76
N SER A 294 -19.51 -8.22 1.68
CA SER A 294 -20.55 -7.68 2.56
C SER A 294 -20.69 -8.43 3.89
N VAL A 295 -20.02 -9.59 4.04
CA VAL A 295 -19.96 -10.32 5.30
C VAL A 295 -18.90 -9.68 6.21
N ARG A 296 -19.21 -9.57 7.50
CA ARG A 296 -18.28 -9.09 8.52
C ARG A 296 -17.82 -10.25 9.40
N VAL A 297 -16.51 -10.40 9.54
CA VAL A 297 -15.86 -11.36 10.43
C VAL A 297 -15.61 -10.66 11.76
N PRO A 298 -16.25 -11.09 12.86
CA PRO A 298 -15.98 -10.55 14.18
C PRO A 298 -14.54 -10.85 14.58
N LEU A 299 -13.79 -9.84 15.01
CA LEU A 299 -12.39 -9.96 15.41
C LEU A 299 -12.22 -9.78 16.92
N ARG A 300 -13.14 -9.05 17.56
CA ARG A 300 -13.20 -8.98 19.02
C ARG A 300 -13.48 -10.37 19.58
N LYS A 301 -12.63 -10.81 20.52
CA LYS A 301 -12.93 -11.99 21.33
C LYS A 301 -14.20 -11.67 22.13
N ALA A 302 -15.21 -12.54 22.05
CA ALA A 302 -16.34 -12.44 22.96
C ALA A 302 -15.79 -12.45 24.38
N VAL A 303 -16.10 -11.42 25.16
CA VAL A 303 -15.77 -11.39 26.59
C VAL A 303 -16.57 -12.52 27.22
N SER A 304 -15.89 -13.62 27.55
CA SER A 304 -16.45 -14.76 28.29
C SER A 304 -16.61 -14.40 29.76
#